data_AF-A0A3C0HHT4-F1
#
_entry.id   AF-A0A3C0HHT4-F1
#
_cell.length_a   1.000
_cell.length_b   1.000
_cell.length_c   1.000
_cell.angle_alpha   90.00
_cell.angle_beta   90.00
_cell.angle_gamma   90.00
#
_symmetry.space_group_name_H-M   'P 1'
#
loop_
_entity.id
_entity.type
_entity.pdbx_description
1 polymer ?
#
loop_
_entity_poly.entity_id
_entity_poly.type
_entity_poly.pdbx_seq_one_letter_code
_entity_poly.pdbx_strand_id
1 'polypeptide(L)'
;MCAEQKTGRSNRQGGFTLVEMAVVLVIIGVILGAVMIGRDVQRNAEYTRIKQKFVDQWVVAYNTYSQRIGGPVGDSQSAPRLMVNGANFTMGGNTISGGDMSNVTPPAAICRGNAGPGMDRAMEANPLFNLRDLMRAAGVTLPPGRGDGLEDRYVYLDTNGNPQEIQVCFQWNPPGTASGSGNVMVITGLTPDLARALDQAIDGRPDAQNGAFRQQGVIRTTGSPTAPGIEWAGNNTQTIGTGGGNTINQAALDTDQVQVMVAHLKMNQ
;
A
#
# COMPACT_ATOMS: atom_id res chain seq x y z
N MET A 1 23.93 -46.60 67.51
CA MET A 1 23.09 -45.91 66.51
C MET A 1 23.95 -45.67 65.28
N CYS A 2 23.55 -46.26 64.15
CA CYS A 2 24.33 -46.35 62.92
C CYS A 2 24.46 -44.99 62.22
N ALA A 3 25.65 -44.70 61.69
CA ALA A 3 25.90 -43.55 60.83
C ALA A 3 25.59 -43.92 59.37
N GLU A 4 24.60 -43.26 58.78
CA GLU A 4 24.22 -43.42 57.38
C GLU A 4 25.11 -42.52 56.49
N GLN A 5 26.00 -43.13 55.72
CA GLN A 5 26.79 -42.42 54.71
C GLN A 5 25.95 -42.23 53.43
N LYS A 6 25.51 -40.99 53.18
CA LYS A 6 24.98 -40.58 51.87
C LYS A 6 26.12 -40.52 50.86
N THR A 7 26.20 -41.50 49.98
CA THR A 7 27.05 -41.48 48.79
C THR A 7 26.48 -40.48 47.76
N GLY A 8 27.04 -39.26 47.75
CA GLY A 8 26.77 -38.28 46.71
C GLY A 8 27.33 -38.77 45.37
N ARG A 9 26.43 -39.07 44.42
CA ARG A 9 26.80 -39.43 43.05
C ARG A 9 27.35 -38.18 42.35
N SER A 10 28.68 -38.05 42.29
CA SER A 10 29.37 -37.01 41.53
C SER A 10 29.07 -37.22 40.04
N ASN A 11 28.21 -36.38 39.48
CA ASN A 11 28.03 -36.31 38.04
C ASN A 11 29.32 -35.73 37.47
N ARG A 12 30.12 -36.56 36.78
CA ARG A 12 31.30 -36.08 36.06
C ARG A 12 30.82 -35.10 34.99
N GLN A 13 30.97 -33.80 35.26
CA GLN A 13 30.82 -32.77 34.25
C GLN A 13 31.95 -32.98 33.25
N GLY A 14 31.63 -33.54 32.08
CA GLY A 14 32.55 -33.54 30.95
C GLY A 14 32.79 -32.08 30.54
N GLY A 15 34.02 -31.59 30.72
CA GLY A 15 34.40 -30.27 30.23
C GLY A 15 34.38 -30.28 28.70
N PHE A 16 33.73 -29.29 28.10
CA PHE A 16 33.75 -29.11 26.65
C PHE A 16 35.16 -28.78 26.18
N THR A 17 35.62 -29.47 25.14
CA THR A 17 36.93 -29.17 24.54
C THR A 17 36.87 -27.85 23.78
N LEU A 18 38.01 -27.15 23.69
CA LEU A 18 38.15 -25.91 22.90
C LEU A 18 37.74 -26.14 21.43
N VAL A 19 37.98 -27.35 20.93
CA VAL A 19 37.63 -27.79 19.57
C VAL A 19 36.11 -27.94 19.39
N GLU A 20 35.39 -28.52 20.36
CA GLU A 20 33.93 -28.62 20.29
C GLU A 20 33.27 -27.24 20.24
N MET A 21 33.72 -26.32 21.10
CA MET A 21 33.17 -24.97 21.11
C MET A 21 33.53 -24.18 19.84
N ALA A 22 34.72 -24.40 19.27
CA ALA A 22 35.11 -23.79 18.01
C ALA A 22 34.23 -24.24 16.83
N VAL A 23 33.94 -25.55 16.74
CA VAL A 23 33.06 -26.08 15.67
C VAL A 23 31.63 -25.57 15.83
N VAL A 24 31.11 -25.48 17.06
CA VAL A 24 29.77 -24.97 17.33
C VAL A 24 29.62 -23.50 16.90
N LEU A 25 30.59 -22.65 17.21
CA LEU A 25 30.54 -21.23 16.79
C LEU A 25 30.61 -21.06 15.28
N VAL A 26 31.40 -21.88 14.58
CA VAL A 26 31.46 -21.90 13.12
C VAL A 26 30.10 -22.31 12.53
N ILE A 27 29.49 -23.38 13.07
CA ILE A 27 28.17 -23.84 12.61
C ILE A 27 27.10 -22.77 12.82
N ILE A 28 27.04 -22.16 14.01
CA ILE A 28 26.10 -21.06 14.30
C ILE A 28 26.34 -19.87 13.37
N GLY A 29 27.59 -19.49 13.13
CA GLY A 29 27.95 -18.40 12.23
C GLY A 29 27.46 -18.64 10.79
N VAL A 30 27.64 -19.86 10.27
CA VAL A 30 27.17 -20.23 8.92
C VAL A 30 25.64 -20.24 8.84
N ILE A 31 24.96 -20.80 9.86
CA ILE A 31 23.49 -20.84 9.89
C ILE A 31 22.90 -19.43 9.97
N LEU A 32 23.43 -18.56 10.83
CA LEU A 32 22.96 -17.18 10.94
C LEU A 32 23.19 -16.39 9.64
N GLY A 33 24.34 -16.59 8.98
CA GLY A 33 24.62 -15.99 7.67
C GLY A 33 23.60 -16.38 6.60
N ALA A 34 23.21 -17.66 6.54
CA ALA A 34 22.21 -18.15 5.58
C ALA A 34 20.80 -17.60 5.87
N VAL A 35 20.37 -17.55 7.14
CA VAL A 35 19.05 -17.06 7.54
C VAL A 35 18.88 -15.56 7.23
N MET A 36 19.94 -14.78 7.40
CA MET A 36 19.92 -13.33 7.15
C MET A 36 19.53 -13.02 5.69
N ILE A 37 20.12 -13.73 4.72
CA ILE A 37 19.81 -13.57 3.29
C ILE A 37 18.37 -14.02 3.00
N GLY A 38 17.91 -15.10 3.63
CA GLY A 38 16.57 -15.65 3.40
C GLY A 38 15.43 -14.67 3.73
N ARG A 39 15.59 -13.86 4.78
CA ARG A 39 14.57 -12.88 5.21
C ARG A 39 14.34 -11.78 4.19
N ASP A 40 15.40 -11.24 3.60
CA ASP A 40 15.29 -10.17 2.60
C ASP A 40 14.67 -10.69 1.29
N VAL A 41 15.05 -11.89 0.87
CA VAL A 41 14.45 -12.54 -0.30
C VAL A 41 12.96 -12.79 -0.08
N GLN A 42 12.57 -13.26 1.09
CA GLN A 42 11.16 -13.49 1.43
C GLN A 42 10.35 -12.19 1.41
N ARG A 43 10.91 -11.09 1.92
CA ARG A 43 10.28 -9.76 1.91
C ARG A 43 10.05 -9.25 0.49
N ASN A 44 11.07 -9.31 -0.36
CA ASN A 44 10.97 -8.90 -1.76
C ASN A 44 10.00 -9.76 -2.57
N ALA A 45 9.95 -11.06 -2.27
CA ALA A 45 8.97 -11.97 -2.87
C ALA A 45 7.53 -11.61 -2.45
N GLU A 46 7.33 -11.17 -1.21
CA GLU A 46 6.02 -10.74 -0.73
C GLU A 46 5.57 -9.43 -1.39
N TYR A 47 6.45 -8.43 -1.52
CA TYR A 47 6.13 -7.20 -2.26
C TYR A 47 5.80 -7.47 -3.72
N THR A 48 6.54 -8.38 -4.37
CA THR A 48 6.25 -8.83 -5.74
C THR A 48 4.91 -9.54 -5.82
N ARG A 49 4.57 -10.37 -4.84
CA ARG A 49 3.26 -11.04 -4.75
C ARG A 49 2.14 -10.00 -4.62
N ILE A 50 2.27 -9.01 -3.73
CA ILE A 50 1.28 -7.95 -3.54
C ILE A 50 1.04 -7.21 -4.86
N LYS A 51 2.12 -6.82 -5.56
CA LYS A 51 2.02 -6.19 -6.87
C LYS A 51 1.22 -7.02 -7.87
N GLN A 52 1.63 -8.27 -8.09
CA GLN A 52 1.08 -9.12 -9.16
C GLN A 52 -0.32 -9.69 -8.86
N LYS A 53 -0.56 -10.07 -7.61
CA LYS A 53 -1.79 -10.78 -7.21
C LYS A 53 -2.88 -9.85 -6.70
N PHE A 54 -2.52 -8.65 -6.25
CA PHE A 54 -3.49 -7.70 -5.72
C PHE A 54 -3.56 -6.44 -6.59
N VAL A 55 -2.50 -5.63 -6.64
CA VAL A 55 -2.52 -4.33 -7.33
C VAL A 55 -2.84 -4.48 -8.83
N ASP A 56 -2.13 -5.36 -9.53
CA ASP A 56 -2.32 -5.56 -10.98
C ASP A 56 -3.69 -6.16 -11.31
N GLN A 57 -4.21 -7.03 -10.44
CA GLN A 57 -5.53 -7.62 -10.64
C GLN A 57 -6.63 -6.56 -10.50
N TRP A 58 -6.47 -5.58 -9.61
CA TRP A 58 -7.39 -4.45 -9.49
C TRP A 58 -7.33 -3.49 -10.68
N VAL A 59 -6.16 -3.28 -11.27
CA VAL A 59 -6.02 -2.55 -12.55
C VAL A 59 -6.76 -3.28 -13.67
N VAL A 60 -6.60 -4.60 -13.77
CA VAL A 60 -7.33 -5.42 -14.75
C VAL A 60 -8.84 -5.37 -14.50
N ALA A 61 -9.29 -5.43 -13.25
CA ALA A 61 -10.71 -5.34 -12.90
C ALA A 61 -11.30 -3.98 -13.32
N TYR A 62 -10.59 -2.88 -13.05
CA TYR A 62 -10.99 -1.54 -13.49
C TYR A 62 -11.11 -1.43 -15.02
N ASN A 63 -10.10 -1.90 -15.75
CA ASN A 63 -10.14 -1.87 -17.22
C ASN A 63 -11.27 -2.74 -17.77
N THR A 64 -11.49 -3.91 -17.18
CA THR A 64 -12.60 -4.81 -17.56
C THR A 64 -13.95 -4.14 -17.31
N TYR A 65 -14.12 -3.45 -16.18
CA TYR A 65 -15.32 -2.66 -15.90
C TYR A 65 -15.54 -1.60 -16.99
N SER A 66 -14.50 -0.81 -17.28
CA SER A 66 -14.57 0.29 -18.24
C SER A 66 -14.92 -0.20 -19.64
N GLN A 67 -14.39 -1.35 -20.06
CA GLN A 67 -14.70 -1.96 -21.35
C GLN A 67 -16.14 -2.48 -21.44
N ARG A 68 -16.71 -2.96 -20.33
CA ARG A 68 -18.08 -3.51 -20.29
C ARG A 68 -19.15 -2.42 -20.21
N ILE A 69 -18.93 -1.41 -19.40
CA ILE A 69 -19.90 -0.33 -19.13
C ILE A 69 -19.71 0.85 -20.10
N GLY A 70 -18.54 0.97 -20.74
CA GLY A 70 -18.23 2.07 -21.65
C GLY A 70 -17.81 3.36 -20.93
N GLY A 71 -17.51 3.30 -19.63
CA GLY A 71 -17.07 4.44 -18.83
C GLY A 71 -16.46 4.02 -17.49
N PRO A 72 -15.83 4.96 -16.77
CA PRO A 72 -15.22 4.70 -15.46
C PRO A 72 -16.21 4.22 -14.40
N VAL A 73 -15.67 3.63 -13.33
CA VAL A 73 -16.47 3.10 -12.21
C VAL A 73 -17.38 4.17 -11.60
N GLY A 74 -18.67 3.91 -11.57
CA GLY A 74 -19.67 4.82 -11.00
C GLY A 74 -20.06 6.01 -11.89
N ASP A 75 -19.70 5.99 -13.17
CA ASP A 75 -20.18 6.97 -14.15
C ASP A 75 -21.60 6.61 -14.67
N SER A 76 -22.30 7.60 -15.22
CA SER A 76 -23.62 7.41 -15.81
C SER A 76 -23.52 7.00 -17.28
N GLN A 77 -24.17 5.90 -17.68
CA GLN A 77 -24.20 5.47 -19.09
C GLN A 77 -25.05 6.39 -19.98
N SER A 78 -26.08 7.03 -19.42
CA SER A 78 -26.96 7.93 -20.17
C SER A 78 -26.42 9.36 -20.28
N ALA A 79 -25.51 9.75 -19.38
CA ALA A 79 -24.89 11.06 -19.35
C ALA A 79 -23.42 10.95 -18.90
N PRO A 80 -22.55 10.35 -19.73
CA PRO A 80 -21.17 10.02 -19.34
C PRO A 80 -20.36 11.28 -19.03
N ARG A 81 -19.72 11.27 -17.87
CA ARG A 81 -18.77 12.31 -17.45
C ARG A 81 -17.32 11.87 -17.64
N LEU A 82 -17.05 10.62 -18.00
CA LEU A 82 -15.72 10.04 -18.18
C LEU A 82 -14.82 10.19 -16.94
N MET A 83 -15.43 10.20 -15.76
CA MET A 83 -14.75 10.27 -14.48
C MET A 83 -15.32 9.26 -13.49
N VAL A 84 -14.48 8.74 -12.59
CA VAL A 84 -14.92 7.90 -11.49
C VAL A 84 -15.95 8.65 -10.64
N ASN A 85 -17.03 7.97 -10.28
CA ASN A 85 -18.20 8.54 -9.60
C ASN A 85 -18.84 9.71 -10.37
N GLY A 86 -18.77 9.69 -11.70
CA GLY A 86 -19.30 10.73 -12.57
C GLY A 86 -20.82 10.93 -12.44
N ALA A 87 -21.58 9.89 -12.04
CA ALA A 87 -23.01 10.02 -11.81
C ALA A 87 -23.37 10.97 -10.66
N ASN A 88 -22.50 11.08 -9.64
CA ASN A 88 -22.67 11.98 -8.50
C ASN A 88 -21.86 13.28 -8.65
N PHE A 89 -21.30 13.55 -9.83
CA PHE A 89 -20.62 14.80 -10.08
C PHE A 89 -21.65 15.95 -10.17
N THR A 90 -21.87 16.62 -9.04
CA THR A 90 -22.75 17.78 -8.96
C THR A 90 -22.07 19.00 -9.59
N MET A 91 -22.72 19.58 -10.59
CA MET A 91 -22.22 20.74 -11.30
C MET A 91 -22.24 21.99 -10.41
N GLY A 92 -21.07 22.51 -10.05
CA GLY A 92 -20.91 23.90 -9.62
C GLY A 92 -20.85 24.83 -10.83
N GLY A 93 -21.97 25.01 -11.56
CA GLY A 93 -22.05 25.87 -12.76
C GLY A 93 -22.10 25.13 -14.10
N ASN A 94 -21.89 25.85 -15.22
CA ASN A 94 -22.09 25.36 -16.60
C ASN A 94 -20.98 24.41 -17.11
N THR A 95 -20.16 23.86 -16.21
CA THR A 95 -19.03 22.98 -16.57
C THR A 95 -19.52 21.55 -16.73
N ILE A 96 -19.82 21.18 -17.98
CA ILE A 96 -19.94 19.79 -18.41
C ILE A 96 -18.53 19.17 -18.41
N SER A 97 -18.40 17.86 -18.16
CA SER A 97 -17.11 17.18 -18.32
C SER A 97 -16.56 17.45 -19.72
N GLY A 98 -15.28 17.85 -19.81
CA GLY A 98 -14.64 18.31 -21.05
C GLY A 98 -14.34 19.82 -21.12
N GLY A 99 -14.88 20.63 -20.21
CA GLY A 99 -14.46 22.01 -19.99
C GLY A 99 -13.20 22.15 -19.12
N ASP A 100 -12.88 23.36 -18.67
CA ASP A 100 -11.84 23.56 -17.65
C ASP A 100 -12.28 22.96 -16.32
N MET A 101 -11.60 21.88 -15.92
CA MET A 101 -11.90 21.10 -14.72
C MET A 101 -10.95 21.39 -13.55
N SER A 102 -10.09 22.42 -13.64
CA SER A 102 -9.07 22.70 -12.63
C SER A 102 -9.64 23.14 -11.27
N ASN A 103 -10.78 23.84 -11.26
CA ASN A 103 -11.38 24.43 -10.05
C ASN A 103 -12.71 23.76 -9.64
N VAL A 104 -12.97 22.54 -10.11
CA VAL A 104 -14.19 21.82 -9.74
C VAL A 104 -14.04 21.11 -8.41
N THR A 105 -15.14 20.97 -7.68
CA THR A 105 -15.19 20.04 -6.55
C THR A 105 -15.33 18.62 -7.10
N PRO A 106 -14.32 17.75 -6.92
CA PRO A 106 -14.39 16.38 -7.43
C PRO A 106 -15.43 15.56 -6.63
N PRO A 107 -16.02 14.53 -7.26
CA PRO A 107 -16.96 13.65 -6.56
C PRO A 107 -16.22 12.81 -5.51
N ALA A 108 -16.98 12.22 -4.59
CA ALA A 108 -16.45 11.34 -3.56
C ALA A 108 -15.81 10.08 -4.17
N ALA A 109 -14.85 9.47 -3.48
CA ALA A 109 -14.19 8.26 -3.94
C ALA A 109 -15.11 7.03 -3.85
N ILE A 110 -14.98 6.12 -4.81
CA ILE A 110 -15.62 4.81 -4.79
C ILE A 110 -14.73 3.84 -4.00
N CYS A 111 -15.15 3.53 -2.79
CA CYS A 111 -14.52 2.57 -1.91
C CYS A 111 -15.53 1.47 -1.54
N ARG A 112 -15.05 0.39 -0.92
CA ARG A 112 -15.92 -0.55 -0.21
C ARG A 112 -16.00 -0.17 1.26
N GLY A 113 -17.18 0.25 1.70
CA GLY A 113 -17.57 0.40 3.10
C GLY A 113 -16.99 1.61 3.87
N ASN A 114 -15.68 1.84 3.84
CA ASN A 114 -15.04 3.03 4.40
C ASN A 114 -13.94 3.58 3.47
N ALA A 115 -13.62 4.87 3.60
CA ALA A 115 -12.37 5.41 3.07
C ALA A 115 -11.17 4.78 3.81
N GLY A 116 -10.08 4.54 3.07
CA GLY A 116 -8.87 3.96 3.65
C GLY A 116 -8.11 4.95 4.54
N PRO A 117 -7.19 4.45 5.39
CA PRO A 117 -6.43 5.30 6.30
C PRO A 117 -5.59 6.35 5.55
N GLY A 118 -5.64 7.61 6.00
CA GLY A 118 -4.85 8.72 5.45
C GLY A 118 -5.34 9.25 4.10
N MET A 119 -6.49 8.79 3.61
CA MET A 119 -7.06 9.27 2.34
C MET A 119 -7.71 10.66 2.52
N ASP A 120 -7.33 11.63 1.70
CA ASP A 120 -7.85 13.00 1.80
C ASP A 120 -9.30 13.10 1.27
N ARG A 121 -9.65 12.23 0.31
CA ARG A 121 -10.98 12.19 -0.32
C ARG A 121 -11.93 11.36 0.53
N ALA A 122 -13.08 11.94 0.88
CA ALA A 122 -14.18 11.18 1.47
C ALA A 122 -14.70 10.11 0.50
N MET A 123 -15.19 9.00 1.03
CA MET A 123 -15.88 7.98 0.24
C MET A 123 -17.31 8.38 -0.08
N GLU A 124 -17.85 7.82 -1.15
CA GLU A 124 -19.27 7.91 -1.49
C GLU A 124 -20.11 7.15 -0.45
N ALA A 125 -21.00 7.86 0.23
CA ALA A 125 -21.80 7.29 1.32
C ALA A 125 -23.00 6.48 0.80
N ASN A 126 -23.42 6.70 -0.44
CA ASN A 126 -24.53 5.96 -1.03
C ASN A 126 -24.16 4.48 -1.26
N PRO A 127 -24.87 3.50 -0.66
CA PRO A 127 -24.58 2.08 -0.83
C PRO A 127 -24.63 1.59 -2.28
N LEU A 128 -25.39 2.26 -3.16
CA LEU A 128 -25.45 1.92 -4.59
C LEU A 128 -24.11 2.13 -5.31
N PHE A 129 -23.22 2.93 -4.73
CA PHE A 129 -21.90 3.24 -5.25
C PHE A 129 -20.79 2.50 -4.48
N ASN A 130 -21.13 1.38 -3.83
CA ASN A 130 -20.13 0.49 -3.25
C ASN A 130 -19.30 -0.16 -4.37
N LEU A 131 -17.97 -0.11 -4.23
CA LEU A 131 -17.05 -0.65 -5.23
C LEU A 131 -17.36 -2.11 -5.59
N ARG A 132 -17.62 -2.96 -4.58
CA ARG A 132 -17.88 -4.38 -4.78
C ARG A 132 -19.13 -4.60 -5.62
N ASP A 133 -20.19 -3.89 -5.28
CA ASP A 133 -21.51 -4.06 -5.90
C ASP A 133 -21.50 -3.50 -7.33
N LEU A 134 -20.83 -2.36 -7.57
CA LEU A 134 -20.62 -1.82 -8.91
C LEU A 134 -19.88 -2.81 -9.81
N MET A 135 -18.76 -3.36 -9.34
CA MET A 135 -17.97 -4.33 -10.11
C MET A 135 -18.77 -5.60 -10.43
N ARG A 136 -19.50 -6.14 -9.44
CA ARG A 136 -20.33 -7.34 -9.62
C ARG A 136 -21.51 -7.08 -10.57
N ALA A 137 -22.17 -5.93 -10.44
CA ALA A 137 -23.27 -5.54 -11.34
C ALA A 137 -22.79 -5.39 -12.79
N ALA A 138 -21.54 -4.95 -13.00
CA ALA A 138 -20.92 -4.92 -14.32
C ALA A 138 -20.42 -6.29 -14.82
N GLY A 139 -20.60 -7.37 -14.05
CA GLY A 139 -20.12 -8.71 -14.41
C GLY A 139 -18.60 -8.87 -14.36
N VAL A 140 -17.91 -8.06 -13.56
CA VAL A 140 -16.47 -8.15 -13.35
C VAL A 140 -16.18 -9.13 -12.21
N THR A 141 -15.38 -10.17 -12.49
CA THR A 141 -14.89 -11.06 -11.44
C THR A 141 -13.88 -10.30 -10.58
N LEU A 142 -14.17 -10.21 -9.28
CA LEU A 142 -13.34 -9.47 -8.34
C LEU A 142 -12.01 -10.21 -8.07
N PRO A 143 -10.89 -9.48 -7.98
CA PRO A 143 -9.61 -10.03 -7.56
C PRO A 143 -9.65 -10.71 -6.18
N PRO A 144 -8.72 -11.63 -5.89
CA PRO A 144 -8.54 -12.12 -4.55
C PRO A 144 -8.03 -10.99 -3.64
N GLY A 145 -8.70 -10.81 -2.49
CA GLY A 145 -8.27 -9.91 -1.42
C GLY A 145 -8.17 -10.64 -0.08
N ARG A 146 -8.54 -9.96 1.00
CA ARG A 146 -8.46 -10.47 2.38
C ARG A 146 -9.45 -11.61 2.63
N GLY A 147 -10.59 -11.61 1.94
CA GLY A 147 -11.64 -12.60 2.06
C GLY A 147 -12.88 -12.21 1.27
N ASP A 148 -13.91 -13.05 1.29
CA ASP A 148 -15.17 -12.71 0.62
C ASP A 148 -15.79 -11.45 1.24
N GLY A 149 -16.16 -10.51 0.37
CA GLY A 149 -16.65 -9.22 0.80
C GLY A 149 -15.58 -8.22 1.18
N LEU A 150 -14.30 -8.58 1.19
CA LEU A 150 -13.16 -7.71 1.49
C LEU A 150 -12.09 -7.87 0.39
N GLU A 151 -12.55 -8.03 -0.85
CA GLU A 151 -11.71 -8.23 -2.02
C GLU A 151 -10.83 -6.99 -2.31
N ASP A 152 -11.28 -5.80 -1.90
CA ASP A 152 -10.57 -4.52 -2.03
C ASP A 152 -9.43 -4.36 -1.03
N ARG A 153 -9.21 -5.36 -0.15
CA ARG A 153 -8.23 -5.29 0.93
C ARG A 153 -7.21 -6.40 0.84
N TYR A 154 -6.01 -6.16 1.34
CA TYR A 154 -4.97 -7.18 1.46
C TYR A 154 -4.15 -6.94 2.72
N VAL A 155 -3.80 -8.01 3.44
CA VAL A 155 -3.03 -7.93 4.69
C VAL A 155 -1.61 -8.40 4.43
N TYR A 156 -0.64 -7.65 4.93
CA TYR A 156 0.78 -7.97 4.85
C TYR A 156 1.46 -7.65 6.18
N LEU A 157 2.68 -8.16 6.37
CA LEU A 157 3.49 -7.82 7.53
C LEU A 157 4.49 -6.74 7.14
N ASP A 158 4.65 -5.73 8.00
CA ASP A 158 5.72 -4.75 7.85
C ASP A 158 7.08 -5.31 8.29
N THR A 159 8.15 -4.50 8.17
CA THR A 159 9.51 -4.90 8.53
C THR A 159 9.67 -5.25 10.01
N ASN A 160 8.77 -4.77 10.88
CA ASN A 160 8.77 -5.06 12.32
C ASN A 160 7.85 -6.26 12.67
N GLY A 161 7.18 -6.84 11.68
CA GLY A 161 6.26 -7.96 11.86
C GLY A 161 4.85 -7.56 12.28
N ASN A 162 4.52 -6.26 12.29
CA ASN A 162 3.16 -5.82 12.60
C ASN A 162 2.26 -6.00 11.36
N PRO A 163 1.00 -6.44 11.55
CA PRO A 163 0.05 -6.58 10.46
C PRO A 163 -0.41 -5.21 9.96
N GLN A 164 -0.26 -5.00 8.65
CA GLN A 164 -0.74 -3.83 7.93
C GLN A 164 -1.79 -4.26 6.89
N GLU A 165 -2.76 -3.38 6.63
CA GLU A 165 -3.81 -3.63 5.65
C GLU A 165 -3.76 -2.56 4.56
N ILE A 166 -3.63 -2.97 3.30
CA ILE A 166 -3.85 -2.09 2.16
C ILE A 166 -5.31 -2.17 1.72
N GLN A 167 -5.84 -1.04 1.26
CA GLN A 167 -7.17 -0.94 0.66
C GLN A 167 -7.13 -0.19 -0.67
N VAL A 168 -7.89 -0.69 -1.64
CA VAL A 168 -8.09 -0.10 -2.97
C VAL A 168 -9.40 0.68 -3.02
N CYS A 169 -9.31 1.93 -3.49
CA CYS A 169 -10.44 2.74 -3.89
C CYS A 169 -10.21 3.32 -5.29
N PHE A 170 -11.25 3.84 -5.93
CA PHE A 170 -11.12 4.61 -7.17
C PHE A 170 -11.64 6.02 -6.97
N GLN A 171 -10.96 7.00 -7.57
CA GLN A 171 -11.45 8.36 -7.59
C GLN A 171 -10.99 9.08 -8.86
N TRP A 172 -11.57 10.25 -9.09
CA TRP A 172 -11.09 11.17 -10.11
C TRP A 172 -10.40 12.36 -9.45
N ASN A 173 -9.25 12.74 -9.99
CA ASN A 173 -8.47 13.88 -9.54
C ASN A 173 -8.52 15.01 -10.59
N PRO A 174 -8.78 16.26 -10.17
CA PRO A 174 -8.81 17.38 -11.10
C PRO A 174 -7.45 17.62 -11.77
N PRO A 175 -7.43 18.22 -12.98
CA PRO A 175 -6.22 18.72 -13.61
C PRO A 175 -5.39 19.56 -12.64
N GLY A 176 -4.07 19.38 -12.67
CA GLY A 176 -3.14 20.09 -11.77
C GLY A 176 -2.86 19.37 -10.44
N THR A 177 -3.61 18.32 -10.10
CA THR A 177 -3.30 17.49 -8.92
C THR A 177 -1.92 16.83 -9.05
N ALA A 178 -1.00 17.15 -8.12
CA ALA A 178 0.39 16.71 -8.15
C ALA A 178 0.54 15.17 -8.22
N SER A 179 -0.23 14.46 -7.40
CA SER A 179 -0.30 13.00 -7.31
C SER A 179 -0.94 12.32 -8.54
N GLY A 180 -1.22 13.06 -9.61
CA GLY A 180 -1.84 12.55 -10.84
C GLY A 180 -3.26 13.07 -11.04
N SER A 181 -3.55 13.50 -12.26
CA SER A 181 -4.86 13.98 -12.71
C SER A 181 -5.56 12.91 -13.56
N GLY A 182 -6.90 12.96 -13.56
CA GLY A 182 -7.76 11.98 -14.21
C GLY A 182 -8.22 10.89 -13.26
N ASN A 183 -8.65 9.76 -13.83
CA ASN A 183 -9.05 8.59 -13.05
C ASN A 183 -7.81 7.93 -12.43
N VAL A 184 -7.85 7.70 -11.12
CA VAL A 184 -6.77 7.07 -10.38
C VAL A 184 -7.33 5.96 -9.50
N MET A 185 -6.52 4.92 -9.34
CA MET A 185 -6.70 3.94 -8.27
C MET A 185 -5.92 4.42 -7.06
N VAL A 186 -6.61 4.54 -5.94
CA VAL A 186 -6.05 4.95 -4.66
C VAL A 186 -5.70 3.69 -3.89
N ILE A 187 -4.44 3.58 -3.47
CA ILE A 187 -3.96 2.51 -2.60
C ILE A 187 -3.58 3.15 -1.27
N THR A 188 -4.29 2.77 -0.23
CA THR A 188 -4.09 3.26 1.14
C THR A 188 -3.40 2.18 1.99
N GLY A 189 -2.85 2.55 3.15
CA GLY A 189 -2.25 1.58 4.08
C GLY A 189 -0.86 1.09 3.68
N LEU A 190 -0.16 1.83 2.82
CA LEU A 190 1.18 1.46 2.33
C LEU A 190 2.24 1.87 3.36
N THR A 191 3.10 0.95 3.76
CA THR A 191 4.35 1.31 4.44
C THR A 191 5.32 1.94 3.45
N PRO A 192 6.29 2.76 3.90
CA PRO A 192 7.27 3.38 3.01
C PRO A 192 8.06 2.34 2.19
N ASP A 193 8.40 1.20 2.80
CA ASP A 193 9.12 0.10 2.14
C ASP A 193 8.29 -0.51 0.99
N LEU A 194 7.01 -0.82 1.25
CA LEU A 194 6.12 -1.36 0.23
C LEU A 194 5.86 -0.34 -0.87
N ALA A 195 5.70 0.94 -0.52
CA ALA A 195 5.46 1.99 -1.50
C ALA A 195 6.63 2.13 -2.47
N ARG A 196 7.88 2.14 -1.98
CA ARG A 196 9.09 2.13 -2.83
C ARG A 196 9.17 0.89 -3.72
N ALA A 197 8.87 -0.29 -3.16
CA ALA A 197 8.91 -1.53 -3.91
C ALA A 197 7.86 -1.57 -5.03
N LEU A 198 6.65 -1.06 -4.77
CA LEU A 198 5.59 -0.96 -5.78
C LEU A 198 5.96 0.04 -6.87
N ASP A 199 6.49 1.20 -6.50
CA ASP A 199 6.90 2.26 -7.41
C ASP A 199 7.97 1.79 -8.39
N GLN A 200 9.06 1.23 -7.84
CA GLN A 200 10.12 0.61 -8.62
C GLN A 200 9.60 -0.51 -9.54
N ALA A 201 8.59 -1.27 -9.11
CA ALA A 201 8.00 -2.33 -9.92
C ALA A 201 7.02 -1.80 -11.01
N ILE A 202 6.51 -0.58 -10.89
CA ILE A 202 5.54 0.02 -11.82
C ILE A 202 6.25 0.81 -12.91
N ASP A 203 7.18 1.71 -12.58
CA ASP A 203 7.82 2.62 -13.53
C ASP A 203 9.35 2.59 -13.51
N GLY A 204 9.94 1.69 -12.72
CA GLY A 204 11.36 1.40 -12.74
C GLY A 204 12.22 2.34 -11.89
N ARG A 205 11.62 3.31 -11.20
CA ARG A 205 12.33 4.21 -10.27
C ARG A 205 11.53 4.35 -8.96
N PRO A 206 12.18 4.33 -7.79
CA PRO A 206 11.50 4.59 -6.53
C PRO A 206 11.42 6.10 -6.28
N ASP A 207 10.50 6.80 -6.95
CA ASP A 207 10.24 8.22 -6.73
C ASP A 207 8.75 8.58 -6.54
N ALA A 208 8.41 9.07 -5.34
CA ALA A 208 7.02 9.31 -4.91
C ALA A 208 6.26 10.40 -5.69
N GLN A 209 6.94 11.12 -6.59
CA GLN A 209 6.44 12.33 -7.25
C GLN A 209 6.19 12.19 -8.74
N ASN A 210 6.96 11.35 -9.45
CA ASN A 210 6.88 11.25 -10.90
C ASN A 210 6.21 9.93 -11.30
N GLY A 211 6.34 9.53 -12.57
CA GLY A 211 5.82 8.21 -12.96
C GLY A 211 4.30 8.06 -12.90
N ALA A 212 3.84 6.80 -12.87
CA ALA A 212 2.41 6.45 -12.85
C ALA A 212 1.87 6.29 -11.43
N PHE A 213 2.75 6.03 -10.46
CA PHE A 213 2.42 5.78 -9.07
C PHE A 213 2.99 6.90 -8.20
N ARG A 214 2.12 7.62 -7.48
CA ARG A 214 2.53 8.85 -6.78
C ARG A 214 1.90 8.97 -5.41
N GLN A 215 2.61 9.56 -4.47
CA GLN A 215 2.09 9.79 -3.13
C GLN A 215 1.07 10.95 -3.11
N GLN A 216 -0.01 10.77 -2.33
CA GLN A 216 -0.98 11.83 -2.03
C GLN A 216 -0.31 12.92 -1.18
N GLY A 217 -0.65 14.20 -1.43
CA GLY A 217 -0.19 15.33 -0.61
C GLY A 217 1.23 15.81 -0.89
N VAL A 218 2.02 15.10 -1.70
CA VAL A 218 3.36 15.54 -2.11
C VAL A 218 3.26 16.49 -3.31
N ILE A 219 3.69 17.74 -3.11
CA ILE A 219 3.71 18.76 -4.16
C ILE A 219 4.85 18.46 -5.14
N ARG A 220 4.61 18.61 -6.45
CA ARG A 220 5.69 18.51 -7.45
C ARG A 220 6.68 19.65 -7.28
N THR A 221 7.95 19.34 -7.14
CA THR A 221 9.00 20.36 -7.27
C THR A 221 9.00 20.88 -8.71
N THR A 222 8.71 22.16 -8.90
CA THR A 222 8.88 22.84 -10.20
C THR A 222 10.37 22.95 -10.49
N GLY A 223 10.93 22.02 -11.26
CA GLY A 223 12.31 22.09 -11.70
C GLY A 223 12.82 20.76 -12.26
N SER A 224 12.90 20.67 -13.59
CA SER A 224 13.43 19.58 -14.41
C SER A 224 12.76 18.19 -14.28
N PRO A 225 12.28 17.58 -15.38
CA PRO A 225 11.84 16.17 -15.45
C PRO A 225 12.90 15.13 -15.06
N THR A 226 14.13 15.58 -14.77
CA THR A 226 15.29 14.76 -14.41
C THR A 226 15.82 15.04 -13.00
N ALA A 227 15.19 15.93 -12.23
CA ALA A 227 15.56 16.10 -10.82
C ALA A 227 15.27 14.80 -10.05
N PRO A 228 16.15 14.37 -9.12
CA PRO A 228 15.86 13.24 -8.26
C PRO A 228 14.54 13.54 -7.54
N GLY A 229 13.50 12.75 -7.80
CA GLY A 229 12.21 12.92 -7.13
C GLY A 229 12.38 12.75 -5.63
N ILE A 230 11.48 13.37 -4.86
CA ILE A 230 11.42 13.15 -3.42
C ILE A 230 11.11 11.66 -3.19
N GLU A 231 11.97 10.98 -2.45
CA GLU A 231 11.76 9.60 -2.03
C GLU A 231 10.51 9.52 -1.14
N TRP A 232 9.82 8.38 -1.13
CA TRP A 232 8.73 8.09 -0.20
C TRP A 232 9.18 8.42 1.24
N ALA A 233 8.63 9.49 1.80
CA ALA A 233 9.18 10.14 2.98
C ALA A 233 8.93 9.32 4.25
N GLY A 234 9.93 8.59 4.71
CA GLY A 234 9.89 7.86 5.98
C GLY A 234 10.71 6.57 5.95
N ASN A 235 11.21 6.17 7.11
CA ASN A 235 11.69 4.81 7.33
C ASN A 235 10.66 4.01 8.15
N ASN A 236 10.74 2.69 8.11
CA ASN A 236 9.82 1.80 8.82
C ASN A 236 9.96 1.85 10.36
N THR A 237 10.69 2.85 10.87
CA THR A 237 10.98 3.12 12.28
C THR A 237 10.56 4.53 12.69
N GLN A 238 9.62 5.16 11.98
CA GLN A 238 9.06 6.48 12.30
C GLN A 238 7.56 6.41 12.57
N THR A 239 7.14 7.14 13.59
CA THR A 239 5.80 7.13 14.19
C THR A 239 4.93 8.25 13.60
N ILE A 240 3.60 8.15 13.72
CA ILE A 240 2.65 9.13 13.18
C ILE A 240 2.73 10.45 13.98
N GLY A 241 3.37 11.47 13.40
CA GLY A 241 3.16 12.86 13.77
C GLY A 241 1.90 13.40 13.08
N THR A 242 0.86 13.73 13.83
CA THR A 242 -0.31 14.45 13.31
C THR A 242 0.08 15.87 12.93
N GLY A 243 0.31 16.12 11.64
CA GLY A 243 0.47 17.47 11.13
C GLY A 243 1.24 17.51 9.82
N GLY A 244 0.60 18.03 8.76
CA GLY A 244 1.29 18.44 7.55
C GLY A 244 2.40 19.42 7.91
N GLY A 245 3.65 18.96 7.79
CA GLY A 245 4.79 19.73 8.24
C GLY A 245 6.03 18.86 8.27
N ASN A 246 6.99 19.23 7.44
CA ASN A 246 8.30 18.61 7.30
C ASN A 246 9.11 18.67 8.62
N THR A 247 8.86 17.74 9.55
CA THR A 247 9.73 17.47 10.70
C THR A 247 9.64 16.00 11.11
N ILE A 248 10.53 15.17 10.56
CA ILE A 248 10.61 13.74 10.85
C ILE A 248 11.86 13.52 11.72
N ASN A 249 11.69 13.40 13.04
CA ASN A 249 12.78 13.07 13.97
C ASN A 249 12.24 12.51 15.30
N GLN A 250 11.45 11.44 15.27
CA GLN A 250 11.24 10.61 16.47
C GLN A 250 11.47 9.13 16.09
N ALA A 251 12.42 8.49 16.76
CA ALA A 251 12.69 7.07 16.61
C ALA A 251 11.50 6.28 17.19
N ALA A 252 10.84 5.48 16.36
CA ALA A 252 9.82 4.54 16.79
C ALA A 252 10.43 3.49 17.71
N LEU A 253 9.69 3.14 18.76
CA LEU A 253 9.90 1.90 19.50
C LEU A 253 9.46 0.72 18.61
N ASP A 254 10.01 -0.47 18.82
CA ASP A 254 9.65 -1.69 18.04
C ASP A 254 8.13 -2.03 18.08
N THR A 255 7.39 -1.43 19.02
CA THR A 255 5.94 -1.59 19.20
C THR A 255 5.09 -0.47 18.58
N ASP A 256 5.70 0.57 18.01
CA ASP A 256 4.96 1.71 17.47
C ASP A 256 4.43 1.43 16.06
N GLN A 257 3.25 1.99 15.76
CA GLN A 257 2.61 1.81 14.47
C GLN A 257 3.41 2.56 13.40
N VAL A 258 3.89 1.81 12.42
CA VAL A 258 4.61 2.36 11.27
C VAL A 258 3.70 3.31 10.49
N GLN A 259 4.25 4.47 10.10
CA GLN A 259 3.54 5.44 9.27
C GLN A 259 3.02 4.78 7.98
N VAL A 260 1.71 4.90 7.75
CA VAL A 260 1.08 4.48 6.50
C VAL A 260 0.89 5.66 5.55
N MET A 261 0.99 5.38 4.26
CA MET A 261 0.91 6.34 3.17
C MET A 261 -0.24 5.99 2.23
N VAL A 262 -0.62 6.99 1.44
CA VAL A 262 -1.61 6.85 0.38
C VAL A 262 -0.94 7.17 -0.95
N ALA A 263 -1.16 6.29 -1.92
CA ALA A 263 -0.66 6.42 -3.27
C ALA A 263 -1.80 6.46 -4.29
N HIS A 264 -1.58 7.20 -5.37
CA HIS A 264 -2.43 7.27 -6.53
C HIS A 264 -1.71 6.62 -7.71
N LEU A 265 -2.28 5.55 -8.23
CA LEU A 265 -1.90 4.95 -9.50
C LEU A 265 -2.78 5.53 -10.60
N LYS A 266 -2.19 6.17 -11.61
CA LYS A 266 -2.94 6.67 -12.75
C LYS A 266 -3.53 5.50 -13.54
N MET A 267 -4.84 5.53 -13.77
CA MET A 267 -5.51 4.55 -14.63
C MET A 267 -5.42 4.99 -16.08
N ASN A 268 -5.16 4.04 -16.96
CA ASN A 268 -5.24 4.27 -18.40
C ASN A 268 -6.73 4.28 -18.81
N GLN A 269 -7.08 5.20 -19.70
CA GLN A 269 -8.37 5.24 -20.38
C GLN A 269 -8.22 4.59 -21.75
#